data_AF-A0A522DU18-F1
#
_entry.id   AF-A0A522DU18-F1
#
_cell.length_a   1.000
_cell.length_b   1.000
_cell.length_c   1.000
_cell.angle_alpha   90.00
_cell.angle_beta   90.00
_cell.angle_gamma   90.00
#
_symmetry.space_group_name_H-M   'P 1'
#
loop_
_entity.id
_entity.type
_entity.pdbx_description
1 polymer ?
#
loop_
_entity_poly.entity_id
_entity_poly.type
_entity_poly.pdbx_seq_one_letter_code
_entity_poly.pdbx_strand_id
1 'polypeptide(L)'
;MTFNLLVAQHFAAFRQRYVVGWTTEDENEKAKANAAQLWTFENPDVKVGDLDQTDVAGYIDSRKESLRHAASLSQTPAHELIGELINLSADAIAAAEAGRDRKVTDRQTMFGEAHEQTLRLAGQLAGIEVPDEAQTRWRDTSARSLSALVDALGKAATMLGIPADELWERIPGVTQQDVERWRKRKADEAKNALAAIPPANERVTVREDATGNMPVTGSTPMAGQPTPPKAAVPAA
;
A
#
# COMPACT_ATOMS: atom_id res chain seq x y z
N MET A 1 2.06 -34.35 -0.69
CA MET A 1 3.46 -33.92 -0.84
C MET A 1 4.16 -33.69 0.50
N THR A 2 3.59 -32.90 1.42
CA THR A 2 4.16 -32.62 2.76
C THR A 2 4.44 -33.88 3.58
N PHE A 3 3.55 -34.88 3.53
CA PHE A 3 3.76 -36.16 4.19
C PHE A 3 5.04 -36.86 3.71
N ASN A 4 5.22 -37.00 2.40
CA ASN A 4 6.42 -37.64 1.83
C ASN A 4 7.71 -36.89 2.19
N LEU A 5 7.67 -35.55 2.24
CA LEU A 5 8.81 -34.75 2.71
C LEU A 5 9.15 -35.06 4.18
N LEU A 6 8.15 -35.09 5.06
CA LEU A 6 8.35 -35.41 6.48
C LEU A 6 8.86 -36.84 6.68
N VAL A 7 8.35 -37.78 5.89
CA VAL A 7 8.82 -39.18 5.89
C VAL A 7 10.27 -39.26 5.42
N ALA A 8 10.62 -38.59 4.32
CA ALA A 8 12.00 -38.53 3.83
C ALA A 8 12.94 -37.89 4.87
N GLN A 9 12.52 -36.80 5.51
CA GLN A 9 13.27 -36.16 6.60
C GLN A 9 13.44 -37.09 7.81
N HIS A 10 12.39 -37.82 8.19
CA HIS A 10 12.42 -38.74 9.32
C HIS A 10 13.43 -39.88 9.08
N PHE A 11 13.41 -40.49 7.90
CA PHE A 11 14.36 -41.55 7.56
C PHE A 11 15.76 -41.02 7.30
N ALA A 12 15.91 -39.80 6.76
CA ALA A 12 17.21 -39.16 6.55
C ALA A 12 17.89 -38.71 7.85
N ALA A 13 17.13 -38.49 8.93
CA ALA A 13 17.68 -38.13 10.23
C ALA A 13 18.59 -39.24 10.82
N PHE A 14 18.31 -40.50 10.47
CA PHE A 14 19.09 -41.65 10.90
C PHE A 14 20.00 -42.11 9.77
N ARG A 15 21.27 -41.68 9.83
CA ARG A 15 22.27 -42.16 8.87
C ARG A 15 22.45 -43.66 9.01
N GLN A 16 22.17 -44.38 7.93
CA GLN A 16 22.50 -45.80 7.84
C GLN A 16 24.00 -45.94 7.60
N ARG A 17 24.63 -46.71 8.47
CA ARG A 17 26.05 -47.04 8.38
C ARG A 17 26.19 -48.44 7.83
N TYR A 18 27.20 -48.66 6.99
CA TYR A 18 27.50 -49.98 6.46
C TYR A 18 28.96 -50.32 6.72
N VAL A 19 29.20 -51.63 6.87
CA VAL A 19 30.52 -52.18 7.10
C VAL A 19 30.73 -53.27 6.07
N VAL A 20 31.70 -53.05 5.18
CA VAL A 20 32.06 -54.03 4.15
C VAL A 20 33.12 -54.96 4.73
N GLY A 21 32.85 -56.28 4.71
CA GLY A 21 33.78 -57.31 5.18
C GLY A 21 33.51 -57.85 6.59
N TRP A 22 32.40 -57.46 7.25
CA TRP A 22 31.98 -58.02 8.54
C TRP A 22 30.65 -58.76 8.40
N THR A 23 30.62 -60.04 8.80
CA THR A 23 29.40 -60.86 8.86
C THR A 23 29.44 -61.71 10.13
N THR A 24 28.35 -61.72 10.91
CA THR A 24 28.17 -62.64 12.05
C THR A 24 27.00 -63.59 11.77
N GLU A 25 27.10 -64.84 12.23
CA GLU A 25 26.03 -65.85 12.11
C GLU A 25 24.99 -65.73 13.23
N ASP A 26 25.34 -65.08 14.35
CA ASP A 26 24.45 -64.91 15.52
C ASP A 26 23.55 -63.66 15.37
N GLU A 27 22.24 -63.88 15.45
CA GLU A 27 21.21 -62.84 15.34
C GLU A 27 21.26 -61.84 16.52
N ASN A 28 21.71 -62.29 17.70
CA ASN A 28 21.89 -61.42 18.87
C ASN A 28 23.06 -60.45 18.70
N GLU A 29 24.14 -60.88 18.03
CA GLU A 29 25.25 -60.00 17.70
C GLU A 29 24.88 -58.98 16.62
N LYS A 30 24.04 -59.37 15.63
CA LYS A 30 23.48 -58.43 14.65
C LYS A 30 22.64 -57.35 15.32
N ALA A 31 21.80 -57.72 16.28
CA ALA A 31 20.96 -56.76 17.01
C ALA A 31 21.80 -55.79 17.86
N LYS A 32 22.83 -56.29 18.56
CA LYS A 32 23.77 -55.46 19.32
C LYS A 32 24.60 -54.53 18.43
N ALA A 33 25.00 -55.00 17.25
CA ALA A 33 25.71 -54.18 16.28
C ALA A 33 24.83 -53.03 15.78
N ASN A 34 23.58 -53.29 15.39
CA ASN A 34 22.63 -52.25 14.96
C ASN A 34 22.36 -51.18 16.04
N ALA A 35 22.45 -51.53 17.33
CA ALA A 35 22.22 -50.61 18.44
C ALA A 35 23.47 -49.80 18.86
N ALA A 36 24.68 -50.21 18.47
CA ALA A 36 25.93 -49.61 18.95
C ALA A 36 26.37 -48.38 18.13
N GLN A 37 26.76 -47.30 18.82
CA GLN A 37 27.10 -46.01 18.22
C GLN A 37 28.59 -45.85 17.84
N LEU A 38 29.49 -46.64 18.45
CA LEU A 38 30.94 -46.64 18.21
C LEU A 38 31.44 -48.09 18.06
N TRP A 39 32.11 -48.40 16.95
CA TRP A 39 32.61 -49.74 16.63
C TRP A 39 34.14 -49.70 16.49
N THR A 40 34.81 -50.75 16.96
CA THR A 40 36.24 -50.96 16.79
C THR A 40 36.45 -52.32 16.15
N PHE A 41 37.21 -52.38 15.05
CA PHE A 41 37.46 -53.61 14.31
C PHE A 41 38.92 -54.01 14.49
N GLU A 42 39.17 -55.29 14.75
CA GLU A 42 40.54 -55.82 14.88
C GLU A 42 41.21 -56.07 13.52
N ASN A 43 40.41 -56.25 12.46
CA ASN A 43 40.88 -56.64 11.14
C ASN A 43 41.17 -55.39 10.26
N PRO A 44 42.40 -55.21 9.73
CA PRO A 44 42.78 -54.01 9.00
C PRO A 44 42.05 -53.80 7.65
N ASP A 45 41.40 -54.83 7.10
CA ASP A 45 40.71 -54.76 5.81
C ASP A 45 39.25 -54.25 5.88
N VAL A 46 38.74 -53.95 7.08
CA VAL A 46 37.35 -53.51 7.27
C VAL A 46 37.16 -52.07 6.81
N LYS A 47 36.27 -51.86 5.84
CA LYS A 47 35.87 -50.53 5.37
C LYS A 47 34.53 -50.15 5.97
N VAL A 48 34.54 -49.06 6.73
CA VAL A 48 33.34 -48.46 7.32
C VAL A 48 32.96 -47.24 6.49
N GLY A 49 31.68 -47.12 6.17
CA GLY A 49 31.14 -45.96 5.47
C GLY A 49 29.74 -45.62 5.96
N ASP A 50 29.33 -44.38 5.71
CA ASP A 50 27.96 -43.94 5.86
C ASP A 50 27.32 -43.91 4.46
N LEU A 51 26.02 -44.19 4.36
CA LEU A 51 25.28 -43.87 3.13
C LEU A 51 25.19 -42.34 2.98
N ASP A 52 25.22 -41.88 1.73
CA ASP A 52 25.14 -40.46 1.39
C ASP A 52 23.84 -39.82 1.92
N GLN A 53 23.92 -38.52 2.20
CA GLN A 53 22.79 -37.75 2.69
C GLN A 53 21.64 -37.77 1.66
N THR A 54 20.43 -38.07 2.14
CA THR A 54 19.22 -37.93 1.33
C THR A 54 19.01 -36.45 0.96
N ASP A 55 19.06 -36.14 -0.33
CA ASP A 55 18.73 -34.80 -0.82
C ASP A 55 17.21 -34.56 -0.74
N VAL A 56 16.84 -33.51 -0.01
CA VAL A 56 15.43 -33.08 0.15
C VAL A 56 15.09 -31.86 -0.70
N ALA A 57 16.04 -31.32 -1.48
CA ALA A 57 15.85 -30.12 -2.29
C ALA A 57 14.67 -30.25 -3.27
N GLY A 58 14.57 -31.37 -3.98
CA GLY A 58 13.46 -31.61 -4.92
C GLY A 58 12.07 -31.59 -4.27
N TYR A 59 11.96 -32.00 -3.00
CA TYR A 59 10.70 -31.91 -2.25
C TYR A 59 10.40 -30.48 -1.78
N ILE A 60 11.43 -29.69 -1.49
CA ILE A 60 11.26 -28.27 -1.15
C ILE A 60 10.81 -27.50 -2.40
N ASP A 61 11.42 -27.75 -3.55
CA ASP A 61 11.11 -27.07 -4.79
C ASP A 61 9.71 -27.37 -5.29
N SER A 62 9.28 -28.65 -5.30
CA SER A 62 7.92 -28.98 -5.71
C SER A 62 6.86 -28.44 -4.71
N ARG A 63 7.22 -28.20 -3.43
CA ARG A 63 6.35 -27.48 -2.48
C ARG A 63 6.27 -26.00 -2.81
N LYS A 64 7.39 -25.36 -3.18
CA LYS A 64 7.39 -23.97 -3.66
C LYS A 64 6.52 -23.82 -4.91
N GLU A 65 6.61 -24.75 -5.87
CA GLU A 65 5.75 -24.75 -7.07
C GLU A 65 4.26 -24.91 -6.72
N SER A 66 3.94 -25.82 -5.80
CA SER A 66 2.57 -25.98 -5.32
C SER A 66 2.03 -24.68 -4.70
N LEU A 67 2.87 -23.95 -3.97
CA LEU A 67 2.51 -22.65 -3.40
C LEU A 67 2.36 -21.56 -4.47
N ARG A 68 3.18 -21.58 -5.53
CA ARG A 68 3.02 -20.69 -6.69
C ARG A 68 1.70 -20.93 -7.42
N HIS A 69 1.32 -22.19 -7.65
CA HIS A 69 0.02 -22.53 -8.23
C HIS A 69 -1.15 -22.10 -7.35
N ALA A 70 -1.04 -22.32 -6.03
CA ALA A 70 -2.05 -21.86 -5.09
C ALA A 70 -2.18 -20.33 -5.10
N ALA A 71 -1.06 -19.60 -5.13
CA ALA A 71 -1.04 -18.14 -5.24
C ALA A 71 -1.74 -17.63 -6.51
N SER A 72 -1.45 -18.28 -7.65
CA SER A 72 -2.10 -17.96 -8.93
C SER A 72 -3.61 -18.20 -8.88
N LEU A 73 -4.07 -19.30 -8.27
CA LEU A 73 -5.49 -19.61 -8.15
C LEU A 73 -6.21 -18.70 -7.17
N SER A 74 -5.58 -18.39 -6.04
CA SER A 74 -6.15 -17.50 -5.02
C SER A 74 -6.07 -16.03 -5.42
N GLN A 75 -5.36 -15.69 -6.51
CA GLN A 75 -5.00 -14.32 -6.88
C GLN A 75 -4.31 -13.58 -5.72
N THR A 76 -3.52 -14.31 -4.93
CA THR A 76 -2.67 -13.74 -3.89
C THR A 76 -1.28 -13.56 -4.48
N PRO A 77 -0.62 -12.40 -4.32
CA PRO A 77 0.72 -12.21 -4.86
C PRO A 77 1.70 -13.24 -4.28
N ALA A 78 2.45 -13.91 -5.14
CA ALA A 78 3.33 -15.02 -4.73
C ALA A 78 4.42 -14.58 -3.74
N HIS A 79 4.87 -13.33 -3.83
CA HIS A 79 5.86 -12.77 -2.92
C HIS A 79 5.34 -12.62 -1.48
N GLU A 80 4.03 -12.41 -1.28
CA GLU A 80 3.41 -12.39 0.06
C GLU A 80 3.40 -13.79 0.70
N LEU A 81 3.35 -14.86 -0.10
CA LEU A 81 3.25 -16.26 0.37
C LEU A 81 4.61 -16.95 0.51
N ILE A 82 5.55 -16.67 -0.40
CA ILE A 82 6.85 -17.33 -0.48
C ILE A 82 7.93 -16.54 0.27
N GLY A 83 7.75 -15.23 0.45
CA GLY A 83 8.71 -14.34 1.12
C GLY A 83 9.98 -14.05 0.30
N GLU A 84 10.06 -14.52 -0.94
CA GLU A 84 11.15 -14.23 -1.86
C GLU A 84 10.82 -12.98 -2.68
N LEU A 85 11.36 -11.83 -2.26
CA LEU A 85 11.38 -10.59 -3.04
C LEU A 85 12.79 -10.43 -3.62
N ILE A 86 13.01 -10.90 -4.85
CA ILE A 86 14.29 -10.73 -5.54
C ILE A 86 14.11 -9.76 -6.70
N ASN A 87 14.70 -8.57 -6.57
CA ASN A 87 14.89 -7.58 -7.65
C ASN A 87 13.61 -7.13 -8.39
N LEU A 88 12.47 -7.02 -7.70
CA LEU A 88 11.25 -6.47 -8.29
C LEU A 88 11.28 -4.94 -8.27
N SER A 89 11.02 -4.31 -9.42
CA SER A 89 10.74 -2.87 -9.50
C SER A 89 9.34 -2.56 -8.94
N ALA A 90 9.09 -1.29 -8.59
CA ALA A 90 7.77 -0.85 -8.14
C ALA A 90 6.64 -1.21 -9.14
N ASP A 91 6.91 -1.10 -10.44
CA ASP A 91 5.95 -1.48 -11.49
C ASP A 91 5.68 -2.99 -11.53
N ALA A 92 6.72 -3.81 -11.29
CA ALA A 92 6.57 -5.25 -11.25
C ALA A 92 5.76 -5.71 -10.02
N ILE A 93 5.93 -5.03 -8.87
CA ILE A 93 5.11 -5.26 -7.68
C ILE A 93 3.65 -4.87 -7.98
N ALA A 94 3.42 -3.69 -8.56
CA ALA A 94 2.07 -3.24 -8.92
C ALA A 94 1.38 -4.20 -9.91
N ALA A 95 2.10 -4.72 -10.91
CA ALA A 95 1.57 -5.71 -11.83
C ALA A 95 1.23 -7.04 -11.13
N ALA A 96 2.05 -7.47 -10.17
CA ALA A 96 1.82 -8.68 -9.38
C ALA A 96 0.61 -8.53 -8.43
N GLU A 97 0.38 -7.34 -7.90
CA GLU A 97 -0.75 -7.03 -7.01
C GLU A 97 -2.07 -6.77 -7.76
N ALA A 98 -2.03 -6.46 -9.05
CA ALA A 98 -3.20 -6.10 -9.84
C ALA A 98 -4.32 -7.16 -9.82
N GLY A 99 -3.98 -8.45 -9.72
CA GLY A 99 -4.98 -9.52 -9.56
C GLY A 99 -5.70 -9.46 -8.21
N ARG A 100 -4.93 -9.24 -7.12
CA ARG A 100 -5.45 -9.06 -5.76
C ARG A 100 -6.35 -7.83 -5.69
N ASP A 101 -5.91 -6.72 -6.26
CA ASP A 101 -6.63 -5.45 -6.23
C ASP A 101 -7.98 -5.56 -6.93
N ARG A 102 -8.04 -6.14 -8.13
CA ARG A 102 -9.32 -6.40 -8.82
C ARG A 102 -10.26 -7.25 -7.98
N LYS A 103 -9.75 -8.33 -7.39
CA LYS A 103 -10.53 -9.21 -6.51
C LYS A 103 -11.05 -8.51 -5.26
N VAL A 104 -10.29 -7.54 -4.72
CA VAL A 104 -10.73 -6.70 -3.60
C VAL A 104 -11.84 -5.76 -4.06
N THR A 105 -11.69 -5.10 -5.21
CA THR A 105 -12.72 -4.23 -5.79
C THR A 105 -14.02 -4.99 -6.04
N ASP A 106 -13.96 -6.17 -6.66
CA ASP A 106 -15.16 -6.99 -6.93
C ASP A 106 -15.91 -7.31 -5.64
N ARG A 107 -15.19 -7.63 -4.55
CA ARG A 107 -15.79 -7.90 -3.24
C ARG A 107 -16.34 -6.65 -2.58
N GLN A 108 -15.66 -5.51 -2.70
CA GLN A 108 -16.14 -4.24 -2.18
C GLN A 108 -17.45 -3.84 -2.85
N THR A 109 -17.62 -4.08 -4.15
CA THR A 109 -18.88 -3.86 -4.86
C THR A 109 -19.96 -4.81 -4.35
N MET A 110 -19.72 -6.13 -4.34
CA MET A 110 -20.73 -7.11 -3.92
C MET A 110 -21.16 -6.93 -2.45
N PHE A 111 -20.21 -6.68 -1.55
CA PHE A 111 -20.53 -6.42 -0.16
C PHE A 111 -21.12 -5.02 0.04
N GLY A 112 -20.73 -4.03 -0.75
CA GLY A 112 -21.30 -2.68 -0.69
C GLY A 112 -22.79 -2.70 -0.94
N GLU A 113 -23.21 -3.31 -2.05
CA GLU A 113 -24.62 -3.48 -2.43
C GLU A 113 -25.43 -4.20 -1.32
N ALA A 114 -24.86 -5.27 -0.75
CA ALA A 114 -25.52 -6.01 0.33
C ALA A 114 -25.71 -5.15 1.60
N HIS A 115 -24.72 -4.32 1.94
CA HIS A 115 -24.82 -3.40 3.09
C HIS A 115 -25.80 -2.27 2.82
N GLU A 116 -25.83 -1.72 1.61
CA GLU A 116 -26.76 -0.66 1.20
C GLU A 116 -28.21 -1.17 1.22
N GLN A 117 -28.45 -2.37 0.71
CA GLN A 117 -29.75 -3.02 0.80
C GLN A 117 -30.18 -3.26 2.26
N THR A 118 -29.24 -3.69 3.11
CA THR A 118 -29.48 -3.87 4.54
C THR A 118 -29.84 -2.55 5.22
N LEU A 119 -29.12 -1.47 4.91
CA LEU A 119 -29.37 -0.14 5.42
C LEU A 119 -30.76 0.37 5.00
N ARG A 120 -31.15 0.16 3.74
CA ARG A 120 -32.46 0.54 3.23
C ARG A 120 -33.59 -0.22 3.93
N LEU A 121 -33.41 -1.52 4.15
CA LEU A 121 -34.37 -2.33 4.89
C LEU A 121 -34.50 -1.86 6.35
N ALA A 122 -33.38 -1.54 7.01
CA ALA A 122 -33.38 -1.00 8.35
C ALA A 122 -34.08 0.38 8.41
N GLY A 123 -33.86 1.23 7.40
CA GLY A 123 -34.55 2.52 7.26
C GLY A 123 -36.05 2.37 7.14
N GLN A 124 -36.53 1.46 6.29
CA GLN A 124 -37.95 1.14 6.14
C GLN A 124 -38.59 0.70 7.47
N LEU A 125 -37.88 -0.13 8.25
CA LEU A 125 -38.35 -0.58 9.57
C LEU A 125 -38.38 0.57 10.60
N ALA A 126 -37.40 1.48 10.54
CA ALA A 126 -37.29 2.63 11.44
C ALA A 126 -38.17 3.82 11.03
N GLY A 127 -38.82 3.77 9.86
CA GLY A 127 -39.54 4.90 9.28
C GLY A 127 -38.64 6.05 8.80
N ILE A 128 -37.36 5.75 8.55
CA ILE A 128 -36.37 6.71 8.02
C ILE A 128 -36.17 6.40 6.54
N GLU A 129 -36.46 7.38 5.68
CA GLU A 129 -36.20 7.25 4.26
C GLU A 129 -34.68 7.30 4.00
N VAL A 130 -34.15 6.21 3.45
CA VAL A 130 -32.74 6.11 3.05
C VAL A 130 -32.68 6.37 1.55
N PRO A 131 -31.91 7.37 1.09
CA PRO A 131 -31.76 7.67 -0.34
C PRO A 131 -31.20 6.48 -1.12
N ASP A 132 -31.60 6.36 -2.39
CA ASP A 132 -31.11 5.30 -3.28
C ASP A 132 -29.64 5.50 -3.65
N GLU A 133 -29.11 6.72 -3.51
CA GLU A 133 -27.71 7.09 -3.75
C GLU A 133 -26.79 6.81 -2.56
N ALA A 134 -27.32 6.28 -1.45
CA ALA A 134 -26.51 5.92 -0.29
C ALA A 134 -25.54 4.79 -0.67
N GLN A 135 -24.24 5.06 -0.54
CA GLN A 135 -23.17 4.14 -0.96
C GLN A 135 -22.24 3.77 0.20
N THR A 136 -21.71 2.55 0.15
CA THR A 136 -20.72 2.05 1.10
C THR A 136 -19.36 2.64 0.80
N ARG A 137 -18.80 3.39 1.75
CA ARG A 137 -17.44 3.92 1.66
C ARG A 137 -16.45 3.01 2.39
N TRP A 138 -15.56 2.39 1.63
CA TRP A 138 -14.49 1.56 2.16
C TRP A 138 -13.28 2.40 2.57
N ARG A 139 -12.65 2.05 3.69
CA ARG A 139 -11.35 2.61 4.07
C ARG A 139 -10.27 2.02 3.17
N ASP A 140 -9.43 2.88 2.59
CA ASP A 140 -8.21 2.44 1.91
C ASP A 140 -7.21 1.89 2.93
N THR A 141 -6.79 0.64 2.74
CA THR A 141 -5.81 -0.07 3.56
C THR A 141 -4.51 -0.34 2.82
N SER A 142 -4.34 0.20 1.61
CA SER A 142 -3.14 0.00 0.81
C SER A 142 -1.91 0.69 1.45
N ALA A 143 -0.74 0.06 1.30
CA ALA A 143 0.54 0.56 1.82
C ALA A 143 1.16 1.65 0.92
N ARG A 144 0.34 2.54 0.35
CA ARG A 144 0.83 3.64 -0.51
C ARG A 144 1.46 4.73 0.35
N SER A 145 2.52 5.36 -0.14
CA SER A 145 3.12 6.49 0.58
C SER A 145 2.12 7.65 0.64
N LEU A 146 1.83 8.12 1.86
CA LEU A 146 0.93 9.25 2.08
C LEU A 146 1.41 10.49 1.31
N SER A 147 2.72 10.70 1.27
CA SER A 147 3.34 11.82 0.55
C SER A 147 3.05 11.81 -0.95
N ALA A 148 3.17 10.66 -1.62
CA ALA A 148 2.86 10.57 -3.05
C ALA A 148 1.36 10.75 -3.32
N LEU A 149 0.51 10.27 -2.40
CA LEU A 149 -0.94 10.44 -2.54
C LEU A 149 -1.36 11.90 -2.34
N VAL A 150 -0.82 12.60 -1.35
CA VAL A 150 -1.11 14.02 -1.12
C VAL A 150 -0.61 14.87 -2.28
N ASP A 151 0.58 14.58 -2.84
CA ASP A 151 1.06 15.24 -4.06
C ASP A 151 0.12 14.99 -5.25
N ALA A 152 -0.32 13.73 -5.45
CA ALA A 152 -1.28 13.39 -6.49
C ALA A 152 -2.63 14.11 -6.31
N LEU A 153 -3.13 14.22 -5.07
CA LEU A 153 -4.36 14.96 -4.76
C LEU A 153 -4.18 16.47 -4.97
N GLY A 154 -3.02 17.04 -4.62
CA GLY A 154 -2.71 18.44 -4.88
C GLY A 154 -2.64 18.76 -6.38
N LYS A 155 -2.06 17.85 -7.16
CA LYS A 155 -2.07 17.92 -8.63
C LYS A 155 -3.48 17.76 -9.20
N ALA A 156 -4.29 16.87 -8.64
CA ALA A 156 -5.69 16.72 -9.05
C ALA A 156 -6.51 18.00 -8.80
N ALA A 157 -6.31 18.66 -7.66
CA ALA A 157 -6.96 19.93 -7.36
C ALA A 157 -6.57 21.03 -8.35
N THR A 158 -5.27 21.13 -8.67
CA THR A 158 -4.72 22.22 -9.48
C THR A 158 -4.86 22.00 -10.98
N MET A 159 -4.66 20.78 -11.49
CA MET A 159 -4.67 20.46 -12.92
C MET A 159 -6.07 20.14 -13.44
N LEU A 160 -6.88 19.39 -12.66
CA LEU A 160 -8.23 19.01 -13.06
C LEU A 160 -9.29 19.99 -12.53
N GLY A 161 -8.91 20.93 -11.65
CA GLY A 161 -9.82 21.89 -11.07
C GLY A 161 -10.83 21.28 -10.08
N ILE A 162 -10.53 20.09 -9.56
CA ILE A 162 -11.42 19.41 -8.60
C ILE A 162 -11.45 20.23 -7.31
N PRO A 163 -12.64 20.55 -6.76
CA PRO A 163 -12.75 21.26 -5.50
C PRO A 163 -11.97 20.55 -4.40
N ALA A 164 -11.08 21.28 -3.72
CA ALA A 164 -10.25 20.71 -2.65
C ALA A 164 -11.09 20.05 -1.53
N ASP A 165 -12.30 20.55 -1.31
CA ASP A 165 -13.23 20.06 -0.28
C ASP A 165 -13.76 18.65 -0.57
N GLU A 166 -13.80 18.24 -1.84
CA GLU A 166 -14.18 16.87 -2.25
C GLU A 166 -13.00 15.91 -2.12
N LEU A 167 -11.77 16.42 -2.27
CA LEU A 167 -10.56 15.60 -2.17
C LEU A 167 -10.22 15.22 -0.73
N TRP A 168 -10.74 15.93 0.28
CA TRP A 168 -10.57 15.59 1.69
C TRP A 168 -11.07 14.18 2.03
N GLU A 169 -12.12 13.72 1.34
CA GLU A 169 -12.66 12.37 1.53
C GLU A 169 -11.75 11.28 0.95
N ARG A 170 -10.82 11.63 0.06
CA ARG A 170 -9.88 10.67 -0.54
C ARG A 170 -8.60 10.49 0.26
N ILE A 171 -8.41 11.28 1.33
CA ILE A 171 -7.22 11.17 2.18
C ILE A 171 -7.38 9.95 3.11
N PRO A 172 -6.41 9.01 3.14
CA PRO A 172 -6.47 7.83 3.99
C PRO A 172 -6.55 8.19 5.46
N GLY A 173 -7.43 7.50 6.19
CA GLY A 173 -7.59 7.71 7.64
C GLY A 173 -8.47 8.90 8.03
N VAL A 174 -8.90 9.74 7.09
CA VAL A 174 -9.84 10.83 7.36
C VAL A 174 -11.25 10.26 7.49
N THR A 175 -11.89 10.53 8.63
CA THR A 175 -13.27 10.10 8.90
C THR A 175 -14.28 11.11 8.35
N GLN A 176 -15.54 10.70 8.22
CA GLN A 176 -16.62 11.61 7.81
C GLN A 176 -16.78 12.80 8.77
N GLN A 177 -16.58 12.56 10.07
CA GLN A 177 -16.61 13.61 11.09
C GLN A 177 -15.51 14.66 10.89
N ASP A 178 -14.33 14.23 10.44
CA ASP A 178 -13.24 15.15 10.15
C ASP A 178 -13.56 16.06 8.96
N VAL A 179 -14.14 15.50 7.90
CA VAL A 179 -14.56 16.24 6.70
C VAL A 179 -15.65 17.24 7.04
N GLU A 180 -16.68 16.84 7.78
CA GLU A 180 -17.75 17.73 8.23
C GLU A 180 -17.21 18.88 9.09
N ARG A 181 -16.29 18.59 10.00
CA ARG A 181 -15.60 19.59 10.83
C ARG A 181 -14.80 20.57 9.97
N TRP A 182 -14.12 20.11 8.93
CA TRP A 182 -13.38 20.97 8.01
C TRP A 182 -14.31 21.85 7.16
N ARG A 183 -15.42 21.29 6.65
CA ARG A 183 -16.44 22.06 5.91
C ARG A 183 -17.06 23.15 6.76
N LYS A 184 -17.42 22.85 8.01
CA LYS A 184 -17.96 23.85 8.96
C LYS A 184 -16.98 25.00 9.20
N ARG A 185 -15.72 24.68 9.51
CA ARG A 185 -14.68 25.69 9.72
C ARG A 185 -14.45 26.57 8.50
N LYS A 186 -14.38 25.99 7.30
CA LYS A 186 -14.24 26.76 6.06
C LYS A 186 -15.43 27.69 5.83
N ALA A 187 -16.65 27.24 6.13
CA ALA A 187 -17.85 28.07 6.04
C ALA A 187 -17.83 29.22 7.06
N ASP A 188 -17.36 28.97 8.28
CA ASP A 188 -17.23 30.00 9.32
C ASP A 188 -16.14 31.02 8.99
N GLU A 189 -15.00 30.58 8.43
CA GLU A 189 -13.95 31.45 7.91
C GLU A 189 -14.45 32.34 6.77
N ALA A 190 -15.23 31.78 5.83
CA ALA A 190 -15.84 32.54 4.73
C ALA A 190 -16.83 33.60 5.23
N LYS A 191 -17.65 33.26 6.24
CA LYS A 191 -18.56 34.22 6.88
C LYS A 191 -17.80 35.34 7.58
N ASN A 192 -16.72 35.01 8.30
CA ASN A 192 -15.88 35.99 8.99
C ASN A 192 -15.16 36.93 8.00
N ALA A 193 -14.69 36.40 6.86
CA ALA A 193 -14.10 37.21 5.80
C ALA A 193 -15.11 38.17 5.15
N LEU A 194 -16.35 37.74 4.94
CA LEU A 194 -17.43 38.59 4.42
C LEU A 194 -17.84 39.69 5.41
N ALA A 195 -17.87 39.37 6.71
CA ALA A 195 -18.17 40.33 7.76
C ALA A 195 -17.06 41.38 7.97
N ALA A 196 -15.84 41.12 7.51
CA ALA A 196 -14.71 42.04 7.60
C ALA A 196 -14.66 43.08 6.47
N ILE A 197 -15.59 43.05 5.50
CA ILE A 197 -15.69 44.06 4.44
C ILE A 197 -16.47 45.28 5.00
N PRO A 198 -15.85 46.47 5.16
CA PRO A 198 -16.54 47.63 5.70
C PRO A 198 -17.69 48.08 4.77
N PRO A 199 -18.84 48.52 5.31
CA PRO A 199 -19.97 48.94 4.48
C PRO A 199 -19.58 50.19 3.66
N ALA A 200 -19.68 50.07 2.34
CA ALA A 200 -19.49 51.16 1.40
C ALA A 200 -20.65 52.16 1.51
N ASN A 201 -20.62 53.04 2.53
CA ASN A 201 -21.48 54.21 2.63
C ASN A 201 -20.81 55.30 3.47
N GLU A 202 -19.86 56.00 2.86
CA GLU A 202 -19.60 57.39 3.21
C GLU A 202 -19.74 58.21 1.92
N ARG A 203 -20.94 58.77 1.73
CA ARG A 203 -21.21 59.75 0.68
C ARG A 203 -20.32 60.95 0.97
N VAL A 204 -19.32 61.16 0.12
CA VAL A 204 -18.55 62.42 0.06
C VAL A 204 -19.55 63.54 -0.19
N THR A 205 -19.90 64.28 0.87
CA THR A 205 -20.60 65.55 0.77
C THR A 205 -19.60 66.57 0.29
N VAL A 206 -19.60 66.83 -1.02
CA VAL A 206 -18.89 67.97 -1.59
C VAL A 206 -19.55 69.23 -1.04
N ARG A 207 -18.91 69.88 -0.05
CA ARG A 207 -19.22 71.25 0.34
C ARG A 207 -18.65 72.18 -0.71
N GLU A 208 -19.55 72.89 -1.37
CA GLU A 208 -19.26 73.90 -2.37
C GLU A 208 -18.96 75.22 -1.65
N ASP A 209 -17.69 75.44 -1.32
CA ASP A 209 -17.22 76.72 -0.79
C ASP A 209 -16.49 77.49 -1.89
N ALA A 210 -17.24 78.35 -2.58
CA ALA A 210 -16.68 79.44 -3.36
C ALA A 210 -15.98 80.42 -2.41
N THR A 211 -14.71 80.75 -2.68
CA THR A 211 -14.20 82.11 -2.96
C THR A 211 -12.66 82.12 -2.89
N GLY A 212 -12.01 82.61 -3.96
CA GLY A 212 -10.84 83.46 -3.80
C GLY A 212 -9.44 82.85 -4.00
N ASN A 213 -8.83 83.24 -5.12
CA ASN A 213 -7.41 83.59 -5.27
C ASN A 213 -6.42 82.45 -5.65
N MET A 214 -5.94 82.50 -6.90
CA MET A 214 -4.66 81.85 -7.29
C MET A 214 -3.48 82.76 -6.91
N PRO A 215 -2.24 82.24 -6.76
CA PRO A 215 -1.38 82.12 -7.94
C PRO A 215 -0.43 80.89 -7.98
N VAL A 216 -0.27 80.37 -9.21
CA VAL A 216 0.96 79.95 -9.92
C VAL A 216 2.20 79.51 -9.12
N THR A 217 2.71 78.30 -9.40
CA THR A 217 4.07 77.96 -9.90
C THR A 217 4.44 76.50 -9.64
N GLY A 218 5.12 75.84 -10.60
CA GLY A 218 5.88 74.61 -10.35
C GLY A 218 5.53 73.39 -11.22
N SER A 219 6.10 73.33 -12.42
CA SER A 219 6.11 72.18 -13.34
C SER A 219 6.91 70.97 -12.82
N THR A 220 6.35 69.76 -12.95
CA THR A 220 7.11 68.49 -12.92
C THR A 220 6.94 67.79 -14.28
N PRO A 221 8.00 67.43 -15.02
CA PRO A 221 7.87 66.67 -16.25
C PRO A 221 7.94 65.14 -16.02
N MET A 222 7.06 64.46 -16.76
CA MET A 222 7.05 63.08 -17.28
C MET A 222 7.98 61.97 -16.74
N ALA A 223 7.32 60.90 -16.27
CA ALA A 223 7.37 59.51 -16.75
C ALA A 223 8.68 58.91 -17.29
N GLY A 224 9.22 57.92 -16.55
CA GLY A 224 10.13 56.89 -17.05
C GLY A 224 9.52 55.50 -16.91
N GLN A 225 9.39 54.78 -18.03
CA GLN A 225 9.00 53.36 -18.09
C GLN A 225 10.17 52.45 -17.67
N PRO A 226 9.95 51.29 -17.02
CA PRO A 226 10.97 50.26 -16.87
C PRO A 226 10.87 49.18 -17.97
N THR A 227 11.99 48.95 -18.65
CA THR A 227 12.25 47.88 -19.64
C THR A 227 12.34 46.47 -19.02
N PRO A 228 11.94 45.40 -19.73
CA PRO A 228 12.00 44.02 -19.24
C PRO A 228 13.40 43.38 -19.39
N PRO A 229 13.74 42.34 -18.59
CA PRO A 229 15.08 41.75 -18.55
C PRO A 229 15.39 40.81 -19.74
N LYS A 230 16.65 40.86 -20.18
CA LYS A 230 17.23 40.13 -21.32
C LYS A 230 17.36 38.62 -21.07
N ALA A 231 17.01 37.85 -22.10
CA ALA A 231 17.27 36.42 -22.23
C ALA A 231 18.78 36.10 -22.31
N ALA A 232 19.21 35.03 -21.63
CA ALA A 232 20.52 34.42 -21.77
C ALA A 232 20.50 33.36 -22.88
N VAL A 233 21.49 33.40 -23.76
CA VAL A 233 21.79 32.40 -24.79
C VAL A 233 23.17 31.78 -24.43
N PRO A 234 23.40 30.47 -24.64
CA PRO A 234 24.51 29.74 -24.04
C PRO A 234 25.80 29.85 -24.87
N ALA A 235 26.95 29.56 -24.24
CA ALA A 235 28.20 29.33 -24.95
C ALA A 235 29.08 28.28 -24.24
N ALA A 236 29.59 27.37 -25.08
CA ALA A 236 30.68 26.39 -24.93
C ALA A 236 30.46 25.19 -24.01
#